data_AF-A0A0F9ASC2-F1
#
_entry.id   AF-A0A0F9ASC2-F1
#
_cell.length_a   1.000
_cell.length_b   1.000
_cell.length_c   1.000
_cell.angle_alpha   90.00
_cell.angle_beta   90.00
_cell.angle_gamma   90.00
#
_symmetry.space_group_name_H-M   'P 1'
#
loop_
_entity.id
_entity.type
_entity.pdbx_description
1 polymer ?
#
loop_
_entity_poly.entity_id
_entity_poly.type
_entity_poly.pdbx_seq_one_letter_code
_entity_poly.pdbx_strand_id
1 'polypeptide(L)'
;MEQLREKLVESGVARDTVEAMDKEQLKNLAKAFNINPVEYLPRTVEIVTGKNGARYVVTEGYVVPKYKNQKEVAGETSLAKNLYTRVEAIDKQVEDLLIAKGLLEKE
;
A
#
# COMPACT_ATOMS: atom_id res chain seq x y z
N MET A 1 -1.22 -8.15 8.26
CA MET A 1 -2.25 -8.11 9.32
C MET A 1 -1.59 -7.95 10.68
N GLU A 2 -0.52 -8.68 10.99
CA GLU A 2 0.29 -8.52 12.21
C GLU A 2 0.57 -7.05 12.58
N GLN A 3 1.15 -6.29 11.66
CA GLN A 3 1.53 -4.88 11.89
C GLN A 3 0.33 -3.99 12.26
N LEU A 4 -0.85 -4.24 11.67
CA LEU A 4 -2.06 -3.49 11.99
C LEU A 4 -2.57 -3.85 13.40
N ARG A 5 -2.47 -5.13 13.77
CA ARG A 5 -2.85 -5.62 15.09
C ARG A 5 -1.96 -4.98 16.16
N GLU A 6 -0.66 -4.94 15.94
CA GLU A 6 0.30 -4.28 16.84
C GLU A 6 -0.02 -2.79 17.01
N LYS A 7 -0.30 -2.08 15.91
CA LYS A 7 -0.63 -0.65 15.97
C LYS A 7 -1.92 -0.36 16.75
N LEU A 8 -2.93 -1.23 16.61
CA LEU A 8 -4.17 -1.14 17.38
C LEU A 8 -3.92 -1.37 18.88
N VAL A 9 -3.05 -2.32 19.23
CA VAL A 9 -2.66 -2.56 20.63
C VAL A 9 -1.90 -1.36 21.21
N GLU A 10 -0.95 -0.79 20.47
CA GLU A 10 -0.24 0.44 20.87
C GLU A 10 -1.18 1.63 21.08
N SER A 11 -2.28 1.66 20.33
CA SER A 11 -3.29 2.71 20.42
C SER A 11 -4.30 2.48 21.57
N GLY A 12 -4.10 1.44 22.37
CA GLY A 12 -4.86 1.17 23.60
C GLY A 12 -5.95 0.09 23.46
N VAL A 13 -6.02 -0.63 22.34
CA VAL A 13 -6.96 -1.75 22.18
C VAL A 13 -6.40 -3.00 22.86
N ALA A 14 -7.20 -3.69 23.67
CA ALA A 14 -6.79 -4.94 24.31
C ALA A 14 -6.37 -6.00 23.28
N ARG A 15 -5.23 -6.65 23.51
CA ARG A 15 -4.64 -7.64 22.59
C ARG A 15 -5.61 -8.78 22.27
N ASP A 16 -6.27 -9.33 23.28
CA ASP A 16 -7.22 -10.43 23.12
C ASP A 16 -8.39 -10.04 22.20
N THR A 17 -8.86 -8.78 22.30
CA THR A 17 -9.90 -8.22 21.44
C THR A 17 -9.44 -8.11 20.00
N VAL A 18 -8.21 -7.61 19.79
CA VAL A 18 -7.62 -7.51 18.46
C VAL A 18 -7.48 -8.90 17.85
N GLU A 19 -6.91 -9.87 18.57
CA GLU A 19 -6.66 -11.25 18.10
C GLU A 19 -7.93 -11.99 17.68
N ALA A 20 -9.04 -11.79 18.40
CA ALA A 20 -10.33 -12.39 18.08
C ALA A 20 -11.03 -11.78 16.85
N MET A 21 -10.60 -10.60 16.37
CA MET A 21 -11.23 -9.91 15.25
C MET A 21 -10.78 -10.44 13.88
N ASP A 22 -11.74 -10.49 12.96
CA ASP A 22 -11.49 -10.74 11.54
C ASP A 22 -10.88 -9.51 10.83
N LYS A 23 -10.50 -9.69 9.56
CA LYS A 23 -9.83 -8.66 8.75
C LYS A 23 -10.69 -7.41 8.56
N GLU A 24 -12.01 -7.56 8.44
CA GLU A 24 -12.93 -6.46 8.17
C GLU A 24 -13.18 -5.65 9.44
N GLN A 25 -13.37 -6.34 10.56
CA GLN A 25 -13.46 -5.76 11.90
C GLN A 25 -12.21 -4.96 12.27
N LEU A 26 -11.02 -5.51 12.01
CA LEU A 26 -9.75 -4.79 12.26
C LEU A 26 -9.61 -3.53 11.42
N LYS A 27 -10.00 -3.58 10.14
CA LYS A 27 -9.98 -2.40 9.26
C LYS A 27 -10.94 -1.32 9.75
N ASN A 28 -12.13 -1.70 10.21
CA ASN A 28 -13.12 -0.76 10.72
C ASN A 28 -12.68 -0.14 12.06
N LEU A 29 -12.09 -0.96 12.95
CA LEU A 29 -11.54 -0.46 14.21
C LEU A 29 -10.37 0.50 13.97
N ALA A 30 -9.44 0.15 13.09
CA ALA A 30 -8.32 1.03 12.75
C ALA A 30 -8.77 2.40 12.23
N LYS A 31 -9.79 2.45 11.36
CA LYS A 31 -10.41 3.72 10.94
C LYS A 31 -10.95 4.52 12.12
N ALA A 32 -11.60 3.88 13.09
CA ALA A 32 -12.12 4.56 14.29
C ALA A 32 -11.01 5.16 15.17
N PHE A 33 -9.82 4.56 15.15
CA PHE A 33 -8.62 5.05 15.84
C PHE A 33 -7.77 6.01 14.99
N ASN A 34 -8.27 6.48 13.84
CA ASN A 34 -7.51 7.28 12.86
C ASN A 34 -6.22 6.60 12.37
N ILE A 35 -6.16 5.28 12.43
CA ILE A 35 -5.07 4.47 11.88
C ILE A 35 -5.50 4.09 10.45
N ASN A 36 -4.70 4.46 9.46
CA ASN A 36 -4.98 4.04 8.09
C ASN A 36 -4.60 2.56 7.92
N PRO A 37 -5.56 1.63 7.76
CA PRO A 37 -5.25 0.20 7.75
C PRO A 37 -4.30 -0.17 6.61
N VAL A 38 -4.35 0.57 5.50
CA VAL A 38 -3.57 0.33 4.28
C VAL A 38 -2.06 0.47 4.53
N GLU A 39 -1.64 1.28 5.50
CA GLU A 39 -0.22 1.44 5.86
C GLU A 39 0.39 0.19 6.51
N TYR A 40 -0.44 -0.67 7.09
CA TYR A 40 -0.01 -1.84 7.89
C TYR A 40 -0.46 -3.17 7.26
N LEU A 41 -0.98 -3.10 6.03
CA LEU A 41 -1.33 -4.27 5.24
C LEU A 41 -0.19 -4.58 4.29
N PRO A 42 0.30 -5.84 4.24
CA PRO A 42 1.26 -6.23 3.23
C PRO A 42 0.64 -6.00 1.85
N ARG A 43 1.41 -5.41 0.94
CA ARG A 43 0.94 -5.19 -0.44
C ARG A 43 0.58 -6.54 -1.05
N THR A 44 -0.67 -6.68 -1.44
CA THR A 44 -1.12 -7.81 -2.22
C THR A 44 -0.73 -7.59 -3.68
N VAL A 45 -0.15 -8.63 -4.28
CA VAL A 45 0.15 -8.68 -5.70
C VAL A 45 -0.79 -9.72 -6.29
N GLU A 46 -1.62 -9.30 -7.22
CA GLU A 46 -2.61 -10.14 -7.87
C GLU A 46 -2.34 -10.20 -9.37
N ILE A 47 -2.59 -11.36 -9.98
CA ILE A 47 -2.58 -11.49 -11.43
C ILE A 47 -4.02 -11.55 -11.91
N VAL A 48 -4.43 -10.55 -12.68
CA VAL A 48 -5.78 -10.48 -13.27
C VAL A 48 -5.71 -10.66 -14.78
N THR A 49 -6.74 -11.27 -15.37
CA THR A 49 -6.89 -11.38 -16.82
C THR A 49 -7.77 -10.24 -17.34
N GLY A 50 -7.24 -9.42 -18.23
CA GLY A 50 -7.97 -8.33 -18.87
C GLY A 50 -8.99 -8.83 -19.88
N LYS A 51 -9.90 -7.94 -20.32
CA LYS A 51 -10.93 -8.26 -21.33
C LYS A 51 -10.37 -8.74 -22.67
N ASN A 52 -9.12 -8.40 -22.96
CA ASN A 52 -8.37 -8.81 -24.15
C ASN A 52 -7.61 -10.15 -23.96
N GLY A 53 -7.79 -10.86 -22.85
CA GLY A 53 -7.09 -12.10 -22.53
C GLY A 53 -5.66 -11.93 -22.01
N ALA A 54 -5.11 -10.71 -22.01
CA ALA A 54 -3.77 -10.46 -21.48
C ALA A 54 -3.77 -10.52 -19.94
N ARG A 55 -2.66 -10.97 -19.35
CA ARG A 55 -2.49 -11.04 -17.90
C ARG A 55 -1.79 -9.80 -17.39
N TYR A 56 -2.26 -9.28 -16.27
CA TYR A 56 -1.74 -8.08 -15.63
C TYR A 56 -1.39 -8.36 -14.18
N VAL A 57 -0.21 -7.92 -13.74
CA VAL A 57 0.11 -7.78 -12.33
C VAL A 57 -0.50 -6.47 -11.84
N VAL A 58 -1.29 -6.59 -10.78
CA VAL A 58 -1.99 -5.49 -10.13
C VAL A 58 -1.63 -5.48 -8.66
N THR A 59 -1.37 -4.30 -8.11
CA THR A 59 -1.21 -4.13 -6.67
C THR A 59 -2.31 -3.26 -6.11
N GLU A 60 -2.48 -3.24 -4.80
CA GLU A 60 -3.25 -2.14 -4.16
C GLU A 60 -2.44 -0.82 -4.22
N GLY A 61 -3.14 0.30 -4.24
CA GLY A 61 -2.55 1.63 -4.05
C GLY A 61 -2.15 1.83 -2.59
N TYR A 62 -1.20 2.72 -2.33
CA TYR A 62 -0.68 2.97 -0.99
C TYR A 62 -0.60 4.47 -0.68
N VAL A 63 -0.57 4.82 0.59
CA VAL A 63 -0.60 6.19 1.06
C VAL A 63 0.78 6.82 0.89
N VAL A 64 0.83 8.04 0.36
CA VAL A 64 2.04 8.85 0.21
C VAL A 64 1.78 10.29 0.66
N PRO A 65 2.82 11.06 1.04
CA PRO A 65 2.65 12.48 1.32
C PRO A 65 2.05 13.22 0.14
N LYS A 66 1.16 14.18 0.41
CA LYS A 66 0.55 14.99 -0.64
C LYS A 66 1.47 16.15 -1.02
N TYR A 67 1.72 16.29 -2.32
CA TYR A 67 2.45 17.44 -2.87
C TYR A 67 1.52 18.31 -3.71
N LYS A 68 1.57 19.63 -3.51
CA LYS A 68 0.89 20.63 -4.33
C LYS A 68 1.91 21.69 -4.73
N ASN A 69 2.03 21.96 -6.04
CA ASN A 69 3.03 22.90 -6.57
C ASN A 69 4.46 22.60 -6.06
N GLN A 70 4.87 21.33 -6.08
CA GLN A 70 6.17 20.84 -5.62
C GLN A 70 6.48 21.06 -4.12
N LYS A 71 5.48 21.43 -3.32
CA LYS A 71 5.62 21.53 -1.86
C LYS A 71 4.73 20.50 -1.18
N GLU A 72 5.26 19.88 -0.14
CA GLU A 72 4.50 18.97 0.71
C GLU A 72 3.41 19.75 1.47
N VAL A 73 2.21 19.19 1.52
CA VAL A 73 1.10 19.72 2.28
C VAL A 73 1.07 18.99 3.63
N ALA A 74 1.52 19.68 4.68
CA ALA A 74 1.68 19.09 6.00
C ALA A 74 0.37 18.47 6.52
N GLY A 75 0.45 17.22 6.96
CA GLY A 75 -0.70 16.46 7.50
C GLY A 75 -1.67 15.91 6.45
N GLU A 76 -1.45 16.17 5.15
CA GLU A 76 -2.27 15.61 4.07
C GLU A 76 -1.55 14.48 3.34
N THR A 77 -2.31 13.44 3.02
CA THR A 77 -1.82 12.29 2.25
C THR A 77 -2.60 12.13 0.94
N SER A 78 -2.01 11.40 0.00
CA SER A 78 -2.62 11.00 -1.27
C SER A 78 -2.46 9.51 -1.48
N LEU A 79 -3.32 8.90 -2.29
CA LEU A 79 -3.17 7.50 -2.67
C LEU A 79 -2.32 7.42 -3.94
N ALA A 80 -1.11 6.87 -3.83
CA ALA A 80 -0.31 6.51 -4.98
C ALA A 80 -1.06 5.47 -5.81
N LYS A 81 -1.03 5.65 -7.13
CA LYS A 81 -1.68 4.72 -8.07
C LYS A 81 -1.11 3.33 -7.90
N ASN A 82 -1.97 2.34 -8.08
CA ASN A 82 -1.54 0.96 -8.15
C ASN A 82 -0.63 0.70 -9.35
N LEU A 83 0.24 -0.31 -9.22
CA LEU A 83 0.85 -0.92 -10.39
C LEU A 83 -0.25 -1.65 -11.17
N TYR A 84 -0.30 -1.41 -12.47
CA TYR A 84 -1.16 -2.14 -13.41
C TYR A 84 -0.34 -2.38 -14.67
N THR A 85 0.32 -3.53 -14.72
CA THR A 85 1.34 -3.83 -15.72
C THR A 85 1.09 -5.19 -16.34
N ARG A 86 1.27 -5.30 -17.65
CA ARG A 86 1.23 -6.60 -18.32
C ARG A 86 2.36 -7.50 -17.85
N VAL A 87 2.07 -8.79 -17.65
CA VAL A 87 3.07 -9.76 -17.18
C VAL A 87 4.28 -9.81 -18.12
N GLU A 88 4.08 -9.72 -19.44
CA GLU A 88 5.20 -9.73 -20.40
C GLU A 88 6.13 -8.50 -20.33
N ALA A 89 5.70 -7.41 -19.67
CA ALA A 89 6.47 -6.17 -19.58
C ALA A 89 7.22 -6.02 -18.26
N ILE A 90 7.08 -6.97 -17.32
CA ILE A 90 7.63 -6.84 -15.95
C ILE A 90 9.14 -6.72 -15.98
N ASP A 91 9.84 -7.60 -16.70
CA ASP A 91 11.31 -7.62 -16.68
C ASP A 91 11.90 -6.28 -17.15
N LYS A 92 11.32 -5.70 -18.21
CA LYS A 92 11.75 -4.38 -18.71
C LYS A 92 11.44 -3.27 -17.71
N GLN A 93 10.27 -3.29 -17.08
CA GLN A 93 9.94 -2.30 -16.05
C GLN A 93 10.86 -2.41 -14.82
N VAL A 94 11.25 -3.62 -14.42
CA VAL A 94 12.22 -3.81 -13.33
C VAL A 94 13.56 -3.19 -13.70
N GLU A 95 14.04 -3.40 -14.92
CA GLU A 95 15.27 -2.78 -15.43
C GLU A 95 15.19 -1.24 -15.38
N ASP A 96 14.11 -0.66 -15.90
CA ASP A 96 13.90 0.79 -15.91
C ASP A 96 13.86 1.38 -14.48
N LEU A 97 13.21 0.66 -13.54
CA LEU A 97 13.14 1.06 -12.13
C LEU A 97 14.49 0.98 -11.42
N LEU A 98 15.31 -0.03 -11.73
CA LEU A 98 16.66 -0.16 -11.17
C LEU A 98 17.56 1.00 -11.65
N ILE A 99 17.44 1.39 -12.93
CA ILE A 99 18.14 2.56 -13.48
C ILE A 99 17.70 3.82 -12.73
N ALA A 100 16.39 4.04 -12.60
CA ALA A 100 15.84 5.21 -11.90
C ALA A 100 16.30 5.27 -10.44
N LYS A 101 16.30 4.13 -9.73
CA LYS A 101 16.81 4.03 -8.36
C LYS A 101 18.29 4.43 -8.28
N GLY A 102 19.11 3.94 -9.20
CA GLY A 102 20.53 4.29 -9.24
C GLY A 102 20.80 5.76 -9.57
N LEU A 103 19.84 6.49 -10.16
CA LEU A 103 19.92 7.94 -10.33
C LEU A 103 19.59 8.67 -9.03
N LEU A 104 18.55 8.23 -8.31
CA LEU A 104 18.14 8.82 -7.03
C LEU A 104 19.21 8.68 -5.93
N GLU A 105 19.96 7.57 -5.91
CA GLU A 105 21.02 7.36 -4.91
C GLU A 105 22.29 8.19 -5.17
N LYS A 106 22.37 8.90 -6.31
CA LYS A 106 23.50 9.77 -6.68
C LYS A 106 23.24 11.25 -6.39
N GLU A 107 22.02 11.62 -6.02
CA GLU A 107 21.63 12.97 -5.57
C GLU A 107 21.76 13.11 -4.05
#